data_AF-A0A7H8HJ94-F1
#
_entry.id   AF-A0A7H8HJ94-F1
#
_cell.length_a   1.000
_cell.length_b   1.000
_cell.length_c   1.000
_cell.angle_alpha   90.00
_cell.angle_beta   90.00
_cell.angle_gamma   90.00
#
_symmetry.space_group_name_H-M   'P 1'
#
loop_
_entity.id
_entity.type
_entity.pdbx_description
1 polymer ?
#
loop_
_entity_poly.entity_id
_entity_poly.type
_entity_poly.pdbx_seq_one_letter_code
_entity_poly.pdbx_strand_id
1 'polypeptide(L)'
;MADRNPYLVLGVDYAAPPEAARRSFARAARRIRKAAGGAVTIEDLNWALHEIQERHSEAEDDVSVYRVPANPAAFHPSGDGAFAPVALPLARRTATSDSDREQVLAGLADDVWALLGAATPCVARFDHGYHRTREDRA
;
A
#
# COMPACT_ATOMS: atom_id res chain seq x y z
N MET A 1 -4.82 7.35 27.57
CA MET A 1 -4.89 8.08 26.27
C MET A 1 -4.23 7.29 25.13
N ALA A 2 -4.05 5.96 25.25
CA ALA A 2 -3.13 5.19 24.40
C ALA A 2 -3.76 4.53 23.16
N ASP A 3 -5.03 4.78 22.85
CA ASP A 3 -5.78 3.98 21.85
C ASP A 3 -6.31 4.80 20.67
N ARG A 4 -5.82 6.03 20.50
CA ARG A 4 -6.21 6.89 19.37
C ARG A 4 -5.16 6.77 18.28
N ASN A 5 -5.60 6.51 17.05
CA ASN A 5 -4.70 6.47 15.89
C ASN A 5 -4.58 7.89 15.30
N PRO A 6 -3.36 8.46 15.19
CA PRO A 6 -3.17 9.84 14.74
C PRO A 6 -3.61 10.07 13.28
N TYR A 7 -3.48 9.06 12.40
CA TYR A 7 -3.91 9.16 11.01
C TYR A 7 -5.44 9.27 10.90
N LEU A 8 -6.17 8.52 11.74
CA LEU A 8 -7.64 8.60 11.81
C LEU A 8 -8.11 9.93 12.39
N VAL A 9 -7.42 10.46 13.41
CA VAL A 9 -7.73 11.77 14.00
C VAL A 9 -7.57 12.90 12.97
N LEU A 10 -6.54 12.83 12.13
CA LEU A 10 -6.32 13.79 11.03
C LEU A 10 -7.12 13.48 9.76
N GLY A 11 -7.71 12.29 9.64
CA GLY A 11 -8.45 11.85 8.45
C GLY A 11 -7.54 11.73 7.22
N VAL A 12 -6.36 11.16 7.40
CA VAL A 12 -5.39 10.89 6.33
C VAL A 12 -5.10 9.40 6.24
N ASP A 13 -4.62 8.95 5.09
CA ASP A 13 -4.18 7.57 4.91
C ASP A 13 -2.97 7.25 5.81
N TYR A 14 -2.83 5.98 6.18
CA TYR A 14 -1.66 5.52 6.91
C TYR A 14 -0.38 5.80 6.11
N ALA A 15 0.68 6.20 6.81
CA ALA A 15 1.95 6.61 6.21
C ALA A 15 1.85 7.78 5.20
N ALA A 16 0.77 8.58 5.25
CA ALA A 16 0.68 9.80 4.44
C ALA A 16 1.91 10.72 4.69
N PRO A 17 2.42 11.39 3.64
CA PRO A 17 3.61 12.23 3.77
C PRO A 17 3.34 13.42 4.69
N PRO A 18 4.37 14.00 5.35
CA PRO A 18 4.22 15.11 6.30
C PRO A 18 3.43 16.31 5.74
N GLU A 19 3.60 16.60 4.45
CA GLU A 19 2.86 17.66 3.76
C GLU A 19 1.36 17.38 3.62
N ALA A 20 0.98 16.11 3.43
CA ALA A 20 -0.43 15.71 3.41
C ALA A 20 -1.07 15.85 4.81
N ALA A 21 -0.35 15.47 5.86
CA ALA A 21 -0.80 15.64 7.24
C ALA A 21 -1.02 17.14 7.60
N ARG A 22 -0.08 18.02 7.22
CA ARG A 22 -0.20 19.49 7.41
C ARG A 22 -1.43 20.06 6.72
N ARG A 23 -1.68 19.67 5.46
CA ARG A 23 -2.87 20.11 4.72
C ARG A 23 -4.16 19.62 5.37
N SER A 24 -4.18 18.38 5.87
CA SER A 24 -5.36 17.84 6.54
C SER A 24 -5.63 18.53 7.87
N PHE A 25 -4.59 18.81 8.67
CA PHE A 25 -4.69 19.59 9.90
C PHE A 25 -5.39 20.94 9.65
N ALA A 26 -4.96 21.71 8.65
CA ALA A 26 -5.56 23.00 8.34
C ALA A 26 -7.06 22.89 7.99
N ARG A 27 -7.43 21.84 7.25
CA ARG A 27 -8.83 21.54 6.90
C ARG A 27 -9.65 21.15 8.14
N ALA A 28 -9.12 20.25 8.97
CA ALA A 28 -9.77 19.78 10.19
C ALA A 28 -9.93 20.91 11.24
N ALA A 29 -8.90 21.72 11.45
CA ALA A 29 -8.95 22.88 12.34
C ALA A 29 -9.96 23.94 11.89
N ARG A 30 -10.14 24.10 10.56
CA ARG A 30 -11.21 24.98 10.03
C ARG A 30 -12.61 24.40 10.28
N ARG A 31 -12.78 23.08 10.20
CA ARG A 31 -14.06 22.41 10.49
C ARG A 31 -14.43 22.52 11.97
N ILE A 32 -13.50 22.25 12.90
CA ILE A 32 -13.74 22.35 14.34
C ILE A 32 -14.14 23.78 14.75
N ARG A 33 -13.49 24.80 14.19
CA ARG A 33 -13.88 26.19 14.45
C ARG A 33 -15.29 26.54 13.96
N LYS A 34 -15.79 25.86 12.93
CA LYS A 34 -17.13 26.09 12.36
C LYS A 34 -18.21 25.24 13.04
N ALA A 35 -17.85 24.05 13.52
CA ALA A 35 -18.74 23.12 14.20
C ALA A 35 -18.45 23.15 15.71
N ALA A 36 -19.24 23.95 16.45
CA ALA A 36 -19.14 23.96 17.91
C ALA A 36 -19.58 22.60 18.48
N GLY A 37 -18.65 21.85 19.09
CA GLY A 37 -18.97 20.65 19.88
C GLY A 37 -18.65 19.29 19.23
N GLY A 38 -17.53 19.14 18.52
CA GLY A 38 -17.06 17.84 18.03
C GLY A 38 -16.36 16.98 19.09
N ALA A 39 -16.34 15.66 18.89
CA ALA A 39 -15.62 14.69 19.74
C ALA A 39 -14.08 14.77 19.64
N VAL A 40 -13.56 15.53 18.66
CA VAL A 40 -12.14 15.76 18.42
C VAL A 40 -11.86 17.23 18.68
N THR A 41 -10.90 17.53 19.57
CA THR A 41 -10.51 18.90 19.90
C THR A 41 -9.33 19.39 19.07
N ILE A 42 -8.96 20.66 19.21
CA ILE A 42 -7.79 21.21 18.51
C ILE A 42 -6.49 20.62 19.07
N GLU A 43 -6.46 20.30 20.37
CA GLU A 43 -5.35 19.64 21.05
C GLU A 43 -5.13 18.24 20.49
N ASP A 44 -6.21 17.49 20.22
CA ASP A 44 -6.13 16.17 19.58
C ASP A 44 -5.49 16.25 18.18
N LEU A 45 -5.84 17.28 17.40
CA LEU A 45 -5.25 17.50 16.08
C LEU A 45 -3.76 17.87 16.15
N ASN A 46 -3.37 18.69 17.13
CA ASN A 46 -1.97 19.05 17.35
C ASN A 46 -1.15 17.84 17.78
N TRP A 47 -1.66 17.06 18.74
CA TRP A 47 -1.04 15.81 19.16
C TRP A 47 -0.85 14.86 17.97
N ALA A 48 -1.89 14.64 17.16
CA ALA A 48 -1.82 13.76 16.00
C ALA A 48 -0.81 14.24 14.95
N LEU A 49 -0.70 15.56 14.74
CA LEU A 49 0.27 16.12 13.79
C LEU A 49 1.70 15.92 14.26
N HIS A 50 1.97 16.16 15.54
CA HIS A 50 3.29 15.94 16.14
C HIS A 50 3.69 14.47 16.09
N GLU A 51 2.78 13.57 16.47
CA GLU A 51 3.01 12.12 16.46
C GLU A 51 3.37 11.61 15.04
N ILE A 52 2.67 12.07 14.00
CA ILE A 52 3.00 11.68 12.61
C ILE A 52 4.36 12.23 12.20
N GLN A 53 4.69 13.47 12.57
CA GLN A 53 5.98 14.08 12.22
C GLN A 53 7.15 13.38 12.91
N GLU A 54 6.97 12.99 14.17
CA GLU A 54 8.00 12.31 14.96
C GLU A 54 8.28 10.91 14.41
N ARG A 55 7.24 10.13 14.09
CA ARG A 55 7.39 8.81 13.45
C ARG A 55 8.13 8.88 12.11
N HIS A 56 7.86 9.89 11.28
CA HIS A 56 8.60 10.09 10.03
C HIS A 56 10.06 10.54 10.23
N SER A 57 10.42 11.00 11.43
CA SER A 57 11.78 11.42 11.77
C SER A 57 12.62 10.31 12.41
N GLU A 58 12.00 9.20 12.80
CA GLU A 58 12.71 8.03 13.33
C GLU A 58 13.43 7.30 12.20
N ALA A 59 14.76 7.21 12.31
CA ALA A 59 15.62 6.61 11.29
C ALA A 59 15.35 5.11 11.07
N GLU A 60 14.67 4.45 11.99
CA GLU A 60 14.30 3.03 11.88
C GLU A 60 13.14 2.80 10.88
N ASP A 61 12.27 3.80 10.70
CA ASP A 61 11.13 3.78 9.76
C ASP A 61 11.51 4.30 8.36
N ASP A 62 12.68 4.92 8.22
CA ASP A 62 13.18 5.35 6.92
C ASP A 62 13.75 4.16 6.13
N VAL A 63 12.92 3.59 5.25
CA VAL A 63 13.28 2.47 4.36
C VAL A 63 14.50 2.82 3.49
N SER A 64 14.79 4.10 3.26
CA SER A 64 15.97 4.53 2.48
C SER A 64 17.30 4.24 3.18
N VAL A 65 17.28 4.00 4.50
CA VAL A 65 18.45 3.58 5.29
C VAL A 65 18.85 2.13 4.93
N TYR A 66 17.88 1.28 4.61
CA TYR A 66 18.13 -0.10 4.23
C TYR A 66 18.61 -0.18 2.78
N ARG A 67 19.92 -0.26 2.59
CA ARG A 67 20.51 -0.47 1.27
C ARG A 67 20.27 -1.90 0.82
N VAL A 68 19.44 -2.07 -0.20
CA VAL A 68 19.30 -3.31 -0.95
C VAL A 68 20.61 -3.54 -1.73
N PRO A 69 21.29 -4.68 -1.57
CA PRO A 69 22.45 -5.01 -2.39
C PRO A 69 22.08 -4.96 -3.88
N ALA A 70 22.88 -4.24 -4.67
CA ALA A 70 22.66 -4.13 -6.13
C ALA A 70 22.73 -5.49 -6.84
N ASN A 71 23.37 -6.48 -6.19
CA ASN A 71 23.38 -7.86 -6.65
C ASN A 71 22.26 -8.66 -5.95
N PRO A 72 21.17 -9.03 -6.66
CA PRO A 72 20.10 -9.83 -6.07
C PRO A 72 20.55 -11.23 -5.65
N ALA A 73 21.66 -11.75 -6.20
CA ALA A 73 22.22 -13.02 -5.78
C ALA A 73 22.76 -13.00 -4.34
N ALA A 74 22.96 -11.82 -3.74
CA ALA A 74 23.34 -11.68 -2.33
C ALA A 74 22.25 -12.17 -1.35
N PHE A 75 21.00 -12.27 -1.81
CA PHE A 75 19.90 -12.83 -1.01
C PHE A 75 19.82 -14.35 -1.07
N HIS A 76 20.56 -14.99 -1.99
CA HIS A 76 20.63 -16.44 -2.03
C HIS A 76 21.72 -16.92 -1.06
N PRO A 77 21.37 -17.69 -0.02
CA PRO A 77 22.37 -18.27 0.86
C PRO A 77 23.28 -19.19 0.05
N SER A 78 24.58 -18.93 0.10
CA SER A 78 25.60 -19.75 -0.54
C SER A 78 25.85 -21.01 0.30
N GLY A 79 25.14 -22.10 0.00
CA GLY A 79 25.41 -23.44 0.53
C GLY A 79 24.36 -24.00 1.49
N ASP A 80 24.56 -25.27 1.88
CA ASP A 80 23.72 -25.98 2.83
C ASP A 80 24.02 -25.53 4.27
N GLY A 81 23.00 -25.13 5.05
CA GLY A 81 23.20 -24.69 6.43
C GLY A 81 21.95 -24.11 7.09
N ALA A 82 22.12 -23.60 8.33
CA ALA A 82 21.02 -23.06 9.14
C ALA A 82 20.22 -21.93 8.46
N PHE A 83 20.82 -21.23 7.51
CA PHE A 83 20.20 -20.14 6.74
C PHE A 83 19.60 -20.60 5.39
N ALA A 84 19.68 -21.89 5.08
CA ALA A 84 19.06 -22.53 3.92
C ALA A 84 18.39 -23.87 4.34
N PRO A 85 17.41 -23.85 5.27
CA PRO A 85 16.79 -25.08 5.72
C PRO A 85 16.06 -25.75 4.56
N VAL A 86 16.22 -27.07 4.44
CA VAL A 86 15.44 -27.87 3.49
C VAL A 86 13.96 -27.69 3.79
N ALA A 87 13.18 -27.30 2.78
CA ALA A 87 11.73 -27.20 2.91
C ALA A 87 11.14 -28.58 3.25
N LEU A 88 10.74 -28.76 4.51
CA LEU A 88 10.06 -29.97 4.96
C LEU A 88 8.55 -29.76 4.82
N PRO A 89 7.83 -30.58 4.04
CA PRO A 89 6.39 -30.48 3.95
C PRO A 89 5.76 -30.76 5.32
N LEU A 90 5.00 -29.79 5.83
CA LEU A 90 4.28 -29.95 7.10
C LEU A 90 3.11 -30.91 6.91
N ALA A 91 2.96 -31.85 7.84
CA ALA A 91 1.80 -32.72 7.88
C ALA A 91 0.53 -31.88 8.07
N ARG A 92 -0.45 -32.08 7.18
CA ARG A 92 -1.73 -31.38 7.26
C ARG A 92 -2.43 -31.76 8.57
N ARG A 93 -2.84 -30.76 9.36
CA ARG A 93 -3.49 -30.95 10.67
C ARG A 93 -5.02 -31.02 10.60
N THR A 94 -5.59 -30.75 9.44
CA THR A 94 -7.03 -30.79 9.17
C THR A 94 -7.35 -31.92 8.20
N ALA A 95 -8.45 -32.62 8.45
CA ALA A 95 -9.02 -33.50 7.44
C ALA A 95 -9.71 -32.62 6.39
N THR A 96 -9.48 -32.93 5.12
CA THR A 96 -10.22 -32.36 3.99
C THR A 96 -10.94 -33.52 3.34
N SER A 97 -12.26 -33.47 3.23
CA SER A 97 -13.00 -34.47 2.46
C SER A 97 -12.87 -34.16 0.97
N ASP A 98 -13.09 -35.16 0.10
CA ASP A 98 -13.12 -34.92 -1.34
C ASP A 98 -14.20 -33.90 -1.74
N SER A 99 -15.28 -33.78 -0.95
CA SER A 99 -16.30 -32.74 -1.15
C SER A 99 -15.77 -31.32 -0.97
N ASP A 100 -14.83 -31.09 -0.05
CA ASP A 100 -14.22 -29.76 0.16
C ASP A 100 -13.31 -29.40 -1.01
N ARG A 101 -12.60 -30.39 -1.54
CA ARG A 101 -11.73 -30.23 -2.72
C ARG A 101 -12.57 -29.90 -3.96
N GLU A 102 -13.69 -30.59 -4.16
CA GLU A 102 -14.61 -30.33 -5.26
C GLU A 102 -15.24 -28.94 -5.17
N GLN A 103 -15.64 -28.49 -3.97
CA GLN A 103 -16.17 -27.14 -3.77
C GLN A 103 -15.15 -26.04 -4.11
N VAL A 104 -13.89 -26.21 -3.70
CA VAL A 104 -12.84 -25.24 -4.02
C VAL A 104 -12.53 -25.21 -5.53
N LEU A 105 -12.47 -26.37 -6.17
CA LEU A 105 -12.24 -26.46 -7.62
C LEU A 105 -13.41 -25.88 -8.43
N ALA A 106 -14.65 -26.10 -7.97
CA ALA A 106 -15.84 -25.50 -8.58
C ALA A 106 -15.82 -23.97 -8.48
N GLY A 107 -15.53 -23.42 -7.29
CA GLY A 107 -15.43 -21.97 -7.10
C GLY A 107 -14.30 -21.33 -7.93
N LEU A 108 -13.15 -22.01 -8.04
CA LEU A 108 -12.03 -21.52 -8.86
C LEU A 108 -12.35 -21.49 -10.36
N ALA A 109 -13.17 -22.42 -10.86
CA ALA A 109 -13.55 -22.44 -12.27
C ALA A 109 -14.38 -21.21 -12.64
N ASP A 110 -15.29 -20.79 -11.76
CA ASP A 110 -16.14 -19.61 -11.96
C ASP A 110 -15.31 -18.31 -11.92
N ASP A 111 -14.39 -18.19 -10.96
CA ASP A 111 -13.50 -17.03 -10.83
C ASP A 111 -12.54 -16.91 -12.03
N VAL A 112 -11.99 -18.02 -12.51
CA VAL A 112 -11.11 -18.05 -13.69
C VAL A 112 -11.88 -17.68 -14.95
N TRP A 113 -13.12 -18.16 -15.11
CA TRP A 113 -13.96 -17.76 -16.24
C TRP A 113 -14.35 -16.30 -16.20
N ALA A 114 -14.63 -15.74 -15.02
CA ALA A 114 -14.88 -14.31 -14.86
C ALA A 114 -13.64 -13.48 -15.24
N LEU A 115 -12.45 -13.92 -14.83
CA LEU A 115 -11.19 -13.24 -15.13
C LEU A 115 -10.85 -13.29 -16.63
N LEU A 116 -11.06 -14.45 -17.27
CA LEU A 116 -10.86 -14.64 -18.71
C LEU A 116 -11.91 -13.91 -19.55
N GLY A 117 -13.15 -13.80 -19.07
CA GLY A 117 -14.22 -13.03 -19.73
C GLY A 117 -14.03 -11.52 -19.61
N ALA A 118 -13.45 -11.04 -18.50
CA ALA A 118 -13.10 -9.63 -18.31
C ALA A 118 -11.87 -9.20 -19.12
N ALA A 119 -11.03 -10.15 -19.54
CA ALA A 119 -9.90 -9.91 -20.45
C ALA A 119 -10.40 -9.67 -21.88
N THR A 120 -10.99 -8.49 -22.11
CA THR A 120 -11.25 -8.03 -23.47
C THR A 120 -9.90 -7.78 -24.13
N PRO A 121 -9.57 -8.33 -25.32
CA PRO A 121 -8.35 -7.98 -26.01
C PRO A 121 -8.44 -6.50 -26.41
N CYS A 122 -7.87 -5.63 -25.60
CA CYS A 122 -7.64 -4.24 -25.95
C CYS A 122 -6.58 -4.24 -27.07
N VAL A 123 -7.05 -4.23 -28.31
CA VAL A 123 -6.20 -3.87 -29.44
C VAL A 123 -5.92 -2.37 -29.30
N ALA A 124 -4.83 -2.05 -28.60
CA ALA A 124 -4.35 -0.68 -28.48
C ALA A 124 -3.94 -0.19 -29.88
N ARG A 125 -4.81 0.61 -30.51
CA ARG A 125 -4.52 1.29 -31.76
C ARG A 125 -3.71 2.55 -31.42
N PHE A 126 -2.40 2.50 -31.68
CA PHE A 126 -1.52 3.67 -31.53
C PHE A 126 -1.66 4.58 -32.75
N ASP A 127 -2.37 5.70 -32.61
CA ASP A 127 -2.28 6.79 -33.59
C ASP A 127 -1.04 7.63 -33.29
N HIS A 128 -0.02 7.53 -34.13
CA HIS A 128 1.13 8.41 -34.11
C HIS A 128 0.76 9.78 -34.71
N GLY A 129 0.34 10.69 -33.83
CA GLY A 129 0.17 12.11 -34.13
C GLY A 129 1.51 12.81 -34.31
N TYR A 130 2.09 12.75 -35.52
CA TYR A 130 3.12 13.71 -35.93
C TYR A 130 2.46 15.06 -36.24
N HIS A 131 2.47 15.99 -35.27
CA HIS A 131 2.27 17.41 -35.54
C HIS A 131 3.50 17.96 -36.28
N ARG A 132 3.36 18.21 -37.59
CA ARG A 132 4.30 19.05 -38.34
C ARG A 132 4.15 20.50 -37.88
N THR A 133 5.16 21.02 -37.18
CA THR A 133 5.33 22.46 -36.99
C THR A 133 6.00 23.07 -38.22
N ARG A 134 5.19 23.84 -38.94
CA ARG A 134 5.47 25.03 -39.76
C ARG A 134 6.89 25.62 -39.67
N GLU A 135 7.56 25.74 -40.81
CA GLU A 135 8.56 26.79 -41.06
C GLU A 135 8.20 27.51 -42.36
N ASP A 136 7.63 28.71 -42.18
CA ASP A 136 7.66 29.81 -43.16
C ASP A 136 8.72 30.79 -42.64
N ARG A 137 9.79 31.03 -43.42
CA ARG A 137 10.32 32.39 -43.67
C ARG A 137 11.55 32.42 -44.58
N ALA A 138 11.39 33.25 -45.62
CA ALA A 138 12.38 34.01 -46.40
C ALA A 138 13.17 33.25 -47.47
#